data_AF-R6E0C4-F1
#
_entry.id   AF-R6E0C4-F1
#
_cell.length_a   1.000
_cell.length_b   1.000
_cell.length_c   1.000
_cell.angle_alpha   90.00
_cell.angle_beta   90.00
_cell.angle_gamma   90.00
#
_symmetry.space_group_name_H-M   'P 1'
#
loop_
_entity.id
_entity.type
_entity.pdbx_description
1 polymer ?
#
loop_
_entity_poly.entity_id
_entity_poly.type
_entity_poly.pdbx_seq_one_letter_code
_entity_poly.pdbx_strand_id
1 'polypeptide(L)'
;MTTDVLKLISDGMEACKLNYAFAEWKGKPVYPYFVGEYQEQPIVSEDGLQEADFILNGFTRGSWAELEAAKKKIENYFYRDGRTAIAPSGNAVAVCYNNSFVVPTGDAELKRIEIHLAVKEWKVK
;
A
#
# COMPACT_ATOMS: atom_id res chain seq x y z
N MET A 1 7.28 8.18 -8.81
CA MET A 1 6.10 8.37 -7.92
C MET A 1 6.20 9.70 -7.19
N THR A 2 5.14 10.51 -7.07
CA THR A 2 5.17 11.72 -6.24
C THR A 2 4.84 11.46 -4.76
N THR A 3 5.09 12.46 -3.91
CA THR A 3 4.66 12.46 -2.51
C THR A 3 3.15 12.44 -2.33
N ASP A 4 2.37 12.80 -3.36
CA ASP A 4 0.90 12.79 -3.29
C ASP A 4 0.35 11.36 -3.19
N VAL A 5 0.93 10.42 -3.94
CA VAL A 5 0.61 8.99 -3.83
C VAL A 5 0.94 8.48 -2.43
N LEU A 6 2.15 8.77 -1.94
CA LEU A 6 2.59 8.32 -0.61
C LEU A 6 1.66 8.83 0.48
N LYS A 7 1.22 10.09 0.35
CA LYS A 7 0.24 10.68 1.26
C LYS A 7 -1.12 9.99 1.18
N LEU A 8 -1.65 9.76 -0.02
CA LEU A 8 -2.93 9.06 -0.21
C LEU A 8 -2.93 7.66 0.41
N ILE A 9 -1.81 6.94 0.30
CA ILE A 9 -1.64 5.62 0.90
C ILE A 9 -1.55 5.74 2.42
N SER A 10 -0.73 6.67 2.93
CA SER A 10 -0.61 6.94 4.36
C SER A 10 -1.95 7.28 5.00
N ASP A 11 -2.72 8.19 4.39
CA ASP A 11 -4.06 8.58 4.83
C ASP A 11 -5.02 7.38 4.81
N GLY A 12 -4.88 6.48 3.83
CA GLY A 12 -5.63 5.23 3.78
C GLY A 12 -5.30 4.26 4.89
N MET A 13 -4.02 4.11 5.24
CA MET A 13 -3.62 3.28 6.38
C MET A 13 -4.16 3.84 7.71
N GLU A 14 -4.11 5.17 7.88
CA GLU A 14 -4.69 5.85 9.04
C GLU A 14 -6.21 5.63 9.12
N ALA A 15 -6.93 5.79 8.01
CA ALA A 15 -8.37 5.53 7.95
C ALA A 15 -8.73 4.06 8.25
N CYS A 16 -7.87 3.11 7.86
CA CYS A 16 -8.00 1.70 8.22
C CYS A 16 -7.57 1.40 9.67
N LYS A 17 -7.01 2.38 10.38
CA LYS A 17 -6.43 2.26 11.73
C LYS A 17 -5.32 1.21 11.79
N LEU A 18 -4.41 1.26 10.81
CA LEU A 18 -3.27 0.36 10.70
C LEU A 18 -1.98 1.06 11.10
N ASN A 19 -1.12 0.35 11.83
CA ASN A 19 0.22 0.81 12.14
C ASN A 19 1.06 0.73 10.86
N TYR A 20 1.44 1.88 10.30
CA TYR A 20 2.09 1.95 8.99
C TYR A 20 3.35 2.82 9.02
N ALA A 21 4.37 2.38 8.28
CA ALA A 21 5.56 3.17 7.96
C ALA A 21 5.97 2.95 6.50
N PHE A 22 6.58 3.97 5.88
CA PHE A 22 7.13 3.86 4.54
C PHE A 22 8.63 3.48 4.60
N ALA A 23 9.04 2.57 3.71
CA ALA A 23 10.38 2.00 3.51
C ALA A 23 10.95 1.20 4.69
N GLU A 24 10.87 1.69 5.92
CA GLU A 24 11.40 1.01 7.10
C GLU A 24 10.56 1.28 8.35
N TRP A 25 10.47 0.26 9.22
CA TRP A 25 9.91 0.42 10.56
C TRP A 25 11.00 0.76 11.57
N LYS A 26 10.91 1.92 12.23
CA LYS A 26 11.88 2.35 13.23
C LYS A 26 11.38 2.06 14.65
N GLY A 27 12.24 1.44 15.46
CA GLY A 27 11.97 1.16 16.87
C GLY A 27 11.24 -0.17 17.11
N LYS A 28 10.54 -0.25 18.25
CA LYS A 28 9.85 -1.48 18.65
C LYS A 28 8.55 -1.65 17.85
N PRO A 29 8.33 -2.80 17.17
CA PRO A 29 7.13 -3.02 16.38
C PRO A 29 5.87 -3.13 17.24
N VAL A 30 4.78 -2.54 16.75
CA VAL A 30 3.43 -2.67 17.33
C VAL A 30 2.59 -3.52 16.38
N TYR A 31 2.30 -4.76 16.77
CA TYR A 31 1.63 -5.71 15.89
C TYR A 31 0.10 -5.48 15.85
N PRO A 32 -0.55 -5.73 14.68
CA PRO A 32 0.08 -5.89 13.38
C PRO A 32 0.66 -4.55 12.89
N TYR A 33 1.82 -4.59 12.24
CA TYR A 33 2.42 -3.42 11.58
C TYR A 33 2.62 -3.67 10.08
N PHE A 34 2.62 -2.59 9.32
CA PHE A 34 2.75 -2.60 7.87
C PHE A 34 3.91 -1.70 7.44
N VAL A 35 4.73 -2.21 6.52
CA VAL A 35 5.79 -1.44 5.86
C VAL A 35 5.46 -1.34 4.38
N GLY A 36 5.36 -0.12 3.88
CA GLY A 36 5.12 0.15 2.47
C GLY A 36 6.40 0.38 1.69
N GLU A 37 6.48 -0.18 0.51
CA GLU A 37 7.49 0.10 -0.50
C GLU A 37 6.82 0.18 -1.88
N TYR A 38 7.52 0.66 -2.90
CA TYR A 38 6.97 0.66 -4.25
C TYR A 38 8.04 0.34 -5.30
N GLN A 39 7.57 -0.21 -6.40
CA GLN A 39 8.35 -0.44 -7.61
C GLN A 39 7.72 0.34 -8.77
N GLU A 40 8.50 1.24 -9.36
CA GLU A 40 8.07 2.00 -10.54
C GLU A 40 8.03 1.10 -11.77
N GLN A 41 7.01 1.31 -12.60
CA GLN A 41 6.92 0.68 -13.91
C GLN A 41 7.58 1.57 -14.97
N PRO A 42 8.16 0.99 -16.02
CA PRO A 42 8.69 1.76 -17.12
C PRO A 42 7.57 2.57 -17.79
N ILE A 43 7.90 3.78 -18.21
CA ILE A 43 6.98 4.62 -18.97
C ILE A 43 6.83 4.03 -20.37
N VAL A 44 5.60 3.75 -20.79
CA VAL A 44 5.29 3.16 -22.11
C VAL A 44 4.62 4.16 -23.07
N SER A 45 4.26 5.34 -22.59
CA SER A 45 3.55 6.38 -23.35
C SER A 45 3.88 7.79 -22.84
N GLU A 46 3.68 8.79 -23.71
CA GLU A 46 4.01 10.20 -23.44
C GLU A 46 2.81 11.02 -22.92
N ASP A 47 1.76 10.35 -22.44
CA ASP A 47 0.50 10.93 -21.95
C ASP A 47 0.57 11.40 -20.48
N GLY A 48 1.74 11.34 -19.85
CA GLY A 48 1.96 11.79 -18.47
C GLY A 48 1.50 10.77 -17.42
N LEU A 49 1.05 9.58 -17.84
CA LEU A 49 0.77 8.45 -16.96
C LEU A 49 2.07 7.85 -16.42
N GLN A 50 2.12 7.67 -15.11
CA GLN A 50 3.13 6.91 -14.40
C GLN A 50 2.44 5.82 -13.59
N GLU A 51 2.93 4.60 -13.73
CA GLU A 51 2.40 3.43 -13.03
C GLU A 51 3.44 2.90 -12.05
N ALA A 52 2.96 2.34 -10.94
CA ALA A 52 3.80 1.70 -9.95
C ALA A 52 3.02 0.62 -9.21
N ASP A 53 3.74 -0.41 -8.79
CA ASP A 53 3.23 -1.42 -7.87
C ASP A 53 3.64 -1.02 -6.46
N PHE A 54 2.67 -0.82 -5.58
CA PHE A 54 2.91 -0.48 -4.19
C PHE A 54 2.70 -1.71 -3.32
N ILE A 55 3.74 -2.10 -2.59
CA ILE A 55 3.78 -3.34 -1.82
C ILE A 55 3.66 -2.98 -0.34
N LEU A 56 2.66 -3.54 0.31
CA LEU A 56 2.43 -3.44 1.74
C LEU A 56 2.78 -4.78 2.40
N ASN A 57 3.90 -4.79 3.12
CA ASN A 57 4.34 -5.91 3.92
C ASN A 57 3.74 -5.81 5.32
N GLY A 58 2.74 -6.63 5.61
CA GLY A 58 2.08 -6.74 6.90
C GLY A 58 2.68 -7.85 7.76
N PHE A 59 2.95 -7.56 9.02
CA PHE A 59 3.55 -8.50 9.97
C PHE A 59 2.73 -8.63 11.23
N THR A 60 2.60 -9.85 11.76
CA THR A 60 2.04 -10.11 13.10
C THR A 60 2.76 -11.27 13.79
N ARG A 61 2.87 -11.20 15.12
CA ARG A 61 3.18 -12.37 15.97
C ARG A 61 1.93 -13.04 16.53
N GLY A 62 0.76 -12.44 16.33
CA GLY A 62 -0.53 -12.97 16.75
C GLY A 62 -1.11 -13.94 15.72
N SER A 63 -2.38 -13.77 15.39
CA SER A 63 -3.15 -14.70 14.54
C SER A 63 -3.20 -14.27 13.07
N TRP A 64 -3.34 -15.24 12.16
CA TRP A 64 -3.59 -14.95 10.74
C TRP A 64 -4.88 -14.13 10.52
N ALA A 65 -5.86 -14.25 11.43
CA ALA A 65 -7.09 -13.49 11.36
C ALA A 65 -6.87 -11.96 11.47
N GLU A 66 -5.82 -11.51 12.17
CA GLU A 66 -5.49 -10.08 12.26
C GLU A 66 -5.01 -9.54 10.90
N LEU A 67 -4.18 -10.31 10.20
CA LEU A 67 -3.69 -9.94 8.86
C LEU A 67 -4.83 -9.99 7.83
N GLU A 68 -5.69 -11.00 7.87
CA GLU A 68 -6.85 -11.10 6.99
C GLU A 68 -7.87 -9.97 7.25
N ALA A 69 -8.08 -9.59 8.51
CA ALA A 69 -8.94 -8.46 8.85
C ALA A 69 -8.35 -7.13 8.35
N ALA A 70 -7.03 -6.93 8.50
CA ALA A 70 -6.33 -5.75 7.97
C ALA A 70 -6.40 -5.70 6.44
N LYS A 71 -6.15 -6.81 5.75
CA LYS A 71 -6.31 -6.95 4.30
C LYS A 71 -7.70 -6.52 3.84
N LYS A 72 -8.75 -7.04 4.49
CA LYS A 72 -10.14 -6.71 4.14
C LYS A 72 -10.44 -5.22 4.31
N LYS A 73 -9.86 -4.56 5.32
CA LYS A 73 -9.98 -3.10 5.49
C LYS A 73 -9.32 -2.35 4.33
N ILE A 74 -8.11 -2.75 3.94
CA ILE A 74 -7.36 -2.14 2.83
C ILE A 74 -8.12 -2.34 1.51
N GLU A 75 -8.59 -3.56 1.24
CA GLU A 75 -9.38 -3.88 0.05
C GLU A 75 -10.66 -3.03 -0.03
N ASN A 76 -11.38 -2.89 1.08
CA ASN A 76 -12.59 -2.06 1.16
C ASN A 76 -12.31 -0.55 1.04
N TYR A 77 -11.11 -0.09 1.41
CA TYR A 77 -10.76 1.33 1.39
C TYR A 77 -10.30 1.80 0.01
N PHE A 78 -9.46 1.00 -0.67
CA PHE A 78 -8.93 1.34 -1.99
C PHE A 78 -9.79 0.82 -3.14
N TYR A 79 -10.70 -0.13 -2.87
CA TYR A 79 -11.52 -0.81 -3.87
C TYR A 79 -10.68 -1.56 -4.93
N ARG A 80 -11.28 -2.55 -5.60
CA ARG A 80 -10.64 -3.19 -6.75
C ARG A 80 -10.72 -2.32 -8.00
N ASP A 81 -11.80 -1.56 -8.13
CA ASP A 81 -12.02 -0.61 -9.23
C ASP A 81 -11.22 0.70 -9.05
N GLY A 82 -10.61 0.88 -7.87
CA GLY A 82 -9.71 1.98 -7.58
C GLY A 82 -10.35 3.14 -6.84
N ARG A 83 -9.58 3.70 -5.91
CA ARG A 83 -9.88 4.97 -5.27
C ARG A 83 -9.09 6.07 -5.94
N THR A 84 -9.80 7.08 -6.42
CA THR A 84 -9.22 8.22 -7.12
C THR A 84 -9.20 9.46 -6.25
N ALA A 85 -8.20 10.31 -6.46
CA ALA A 85 -8.09 11.62 -5.83
C ALA A 85 -7.39 12.59 -6.79
N ILE A 86 -7.78 13.86 -6.75
CA ILE A 86 -6.99 14.94 -7.32
C ILE A 86 -6.09 15.47 -6.20
N ALA A 87 -4.79 15.33 -6.40
CA ALA A 87 -3.79 15.82 -5.47
C ALA A 87 -3.78 17.35 -5.42
N PRO A 88 -3.30 17.97 -4.32
CA PRO A 88 -3.10 19.43 -4.26
C PRO A 88 -2.19 19.98 -5.36
N SER A 89 -1.29 19.13 -5.88
CA SER A 89 -0.43 19.43 -7.04
C SER A 89 -1.19 19.51 -8.37
N GLY A 90 -2.46 19.10 -8.41
CA GLY A 90 -3.26 18.97 -9.62
C GLY A 90 -3.18 17.60 -10.28
N ASN A 91 -2.26 16.73 -9.86
CA ASN A 91 -2.13 15.37 -10.40
C ASN A 91 -3.36 14.53 -10.08
N ALA A 92 -3.81 13.73 -11.05
CA ALA A 92 -4.81 12.72 -10.78
C ALA A 92 -4.11 11.43 -10.31
N VAL A 93 -4.53 10.89 -9.19
CA VAL A 93 -3.99 9.65 -8.62
C VAL A 93 -5.11 8.63 -8.48
N ALA A 94 -4.83 7.39 -8.85
CA ALA A 94 -5.67 6.23 -8.61
C ALA A 94 -4.87 5.16 -7.88
N VAL A 95 -5.42 4.61 -6.80
CA VAL A 95 -4.83 3.48 -6.07
C VAL A 95 -5.89 2.38 -5.98
N CYS A 96 -5.55 1.19 -6.49
CA CYS A 96 -6.45 0.05 -6.55
C CYS A 96 -5.87 -1.11 -5.75
N TYR A 97 -6.71 -1.82 -5.02
CA TYR A 97 -6.34 -3.12 -4.48
C TYR A 97 -6.15 -4.12 -5.63
N ASN A 98 -4.96 -4.72 -5.74
CA ASN A 98 -4.64 -5.68 -6.78
C ASN A 98 -4.80 -7.12 -6.26
N ASN A 99 -3.85 -7.58 -5.45
CA ASN A 99 -3.83 -8.93 -4.89
C ASN A 99 -3.07 -8.97 -3.56
N SER A 100 -3.01 -10.16 -2.95
CA SER A 100 -2.30 -10.40 -1.71
C SER A 100 -1.90 -11.87 -1.61
N PHE A 101 -0.80 -12.16 -0.93
CA PHE A 101 -0.42 -13.53 -0.60
C PHE A 101 0.39 -13.60 0.69
N VAL A 102 0.35 -14.76 1.33
CA VAL A 102 1.15 -15.04 2.52
C VAL A 102 2.58 -15.34 2.12
N VAL A 103 3.54 -14.76 2.83
CA VAL A 103 4.96 -15.03 2.60
C VAL A 103 5.57 -15.70 3.84
N PRO A 104 6.20 -16.89 3.69
CA PRO A 104 6.93 -17.52 4.77
C PRO A 104 8.12 -16.66 5.20
N THR A 105 8.25 -16.41 6.51
CA THR A 105 9.35 -15.62 7.09
C THR A 105 10.53 -16.50 7.51
N GLY A 106 10.32 -17.81 7.66
CA GLY A 106 11.27 -18.73 8.29
C GLY A 106 11.23 -18.72 9.82
N ASP A 107 10.50 -17.79 10.43
CA ASP A 107 10.25 -17.71 11.87
C ASP A 107 8.84 -18.23 12.17
N ALA A 108 8.74 -19.20 13.08
CA ALA A 108 7.47 -19.89 13.36
C ALA A 108 6.41 -18.98 14.03
N GLU A 109 6.84 -17.90 14.68
CA GLU A 109 5.96 -16.99 15.39
C GLU A 109 5.55 -15.81 14.50
N LEU A 110 6.45 -15.35 13.63
CA LEU A 110 6.25 -14.19 12.77
C LEU A 110 5.55 -14.56 11.45
N LYS A 111 4.35 -14.02 11.28
CA LYS A 111 3.52 -14.17 10.08
C LYS A 111 3.66 -12.93 9.21
N ARG A 112 3.77 -13.12 7.90
CA ARG A 112 3.83 -12.04 6.91
C ARG A 112 2.77 -12.22 5.82
N ILE A 113 2.09 -11.13 5.48
CA ILE A 113 1.28 -11.00 4.29
C ILE A 113 1.86 -9.89 3.42
N GLU A 114 1.88 -10.11 2.12
CA GLU A 114 2.22 -9.10 1.12
C GLU A 114 0.92 -8.71 0.41
N ILE A 115 0.65 -7.40 0.32
CA ILE A 115 -0.53 -6.84 -0.32
C ILE A 115 -0.05 -5.87 -1.38
N HIS A 116 -0.48 -6.07 -2.63
CA HIS A 116 -0.13 -5.20 -3.74
C HIS A 116 -1.28 -4.25 -4.03
N LEU A 117 -0.93 -2.97 -4.16
CA LEU A 117 -1.80 -1.93 -4.67
C LEU A 117 -1.25 -1.47 -6.03
N ALA A 118 -2.11 -1.46 -7.04
CA ALA A 118 -1.77 -0.86 -8.32
C ALA A 118 -1.96 0.66 -8.21
N VAL A 119 -0.92 1.43 -8.53
CA VAL A 119 -0.96 2.88 -8.52
C VAL A 119 -0.86 3.42 -9.94
N LYS A 120 -1.71 4.39 -10.25
CA LYS A 120 -1.64 5.20 -11.46
C LYS A 120 -1.63 6.67 -11.09
N GLU A 121 -0.70 7.43 -11.64
CA GLU A 121 -0.58 8.86 -11.45
C GLU A 121 -0.50 9.54 -12.82
N TRP A 122 -1.42 10.46 -13.09
CA TRP A 122 -1.37 11.35 -14.26
C TRP A 122 -0.87 12.71 -13.82
N LYS A 123 0.31 13.08 -14.33
CA LYS A 123 0.94 14.35 -14.00
C LYS A 123 0.38 15.49 -14.83
N VAL A 124 0.05 16.58 -14.15
CA VAL A 124 -0.23 17.87 -14.80
C VAL A 124 1.09 18.63 -14.91
N LYS A 125 1.38 19.17 -16.10
CA LYS A 125 2.60 19.97 -16.37
C LYS A 125 2.43 21.41 -15.93
#